data_AF-A0A3G8R840-F1
#
_entry.id   AF-A0A3G8R840-F1
#
_cell.length_a   1.000
_cell.length_b   1.000
_cell.length_c   1.000
_cell.angle_alpha   90.00
_cell.angle_beta   90.00
_cell.angle_gamma   90.00
#
_symmetry.space_group_name_H-M   'P 1'
#
loop_
_entity.id
_entity.type
_entity.pdbx_description
1 polymer ?
#
loop_
_entity_poly.entity_id
_entity_poly.type
_entity_poly.pdbx_seq_one_letter_code
_entity_poly.pdbx_strand_id
1 'polypeptide(L)'
;MNTRKAVFSFLLLIFYIPICLLLWFSTYGLINSIDPGIYIRFATENKYHDDIFFSKEINGKTKIYDTINQTLGNKDVDSINNKQALYAYLLKNKKLLINPISKNESYMKYLQENNLGLNDLFLYIERMTNLDQTLLNGCFYLVALLEILLFYFVFHYRIRIYIIAAVLYTFSNLNIFTLGIFGNMFYPLSEAYFSLFQNDFKYENYTIILNSFVPTFKEALMTYIIIDAIGQYYKDKNGRHISYHIKTIYYSIPIVLKELKFIDKTNPSICVKKVKIEFSYLLSYCKRNKRDIYLQEITKLLEENRETLIQHSTSMNIKLMIELIEKIHSKMKSSPKINQVIKS
;
A
#
# COMPACT_ATOMS: atom_id res chain seq x y z
N MET A 1 -14.12 -18.24 13.72
CA MET A 1 -13.95 -16.83 13.28
C MET A 1 -14.95 -16.00 14.07
N ASN A 2 -14.52 -14.91 14.73
CA ASN A 2 -15.43 -14.13 15.58
C ASN A 2 -16.53 -13.51 14.71
N THR A 3 -17.81 -13.82 14.95
CA THR A 3 -18.94 -13.42 14.07
C THR A 3 -18.97 -11.92 13.83
N ARG A 4 -18.64 -11.11 14.84
CA ARG A 4 -18.49 -9.64 14.71
C ARG A 4 -17.42 -9.22 13.71
N LYS A 5 -16.28 -9.93 13.66
CA LYS A 5 -15.21 -9.66 12.69
C LYS A 5 -15.70 -10.00 11.27
N ALA A 6 -16.42 -11.10 11.10
CA ALA A 6 -16.97 -11.47 9.80
C ALA A 6 -17.97 -10.43 9.27
N VAL A 7 -18.89 -9.98 10.13
CA VAL A 7 -19.87 -8.93 9.79
C VAL A 7 -19.18 -7.62 9.43
N PHE A 8 -18.20 -7.18 10.23
CA PHE A 8 -17.48 -5.93 9.94
C PHE A 8 -16.63 -6.03 8.66
N SER A 9 -16.00 -7.17 8.41
CA SER A 9 -15.30 -7.46 7.13
C SER A 9 -16.24 -7.39 5.93
N PHE A 10 -17.46 -7.93 6.07
CA PHE A 10 -18.46 -7.91 5.00
C PHE A 10 -19.00 -6.50 4.74
N LEU A 11 -19.25 -5.72 5.81
CA LEU A 11 -19.63 -4.31 5.68
C LEU A 11 -18.58 -3.50 4.94
N LEU A 12 -17.29 -3.67 5.25
CA LEU A 12 -16.20 -3.00 4.53
C LEU A 12 -16.26 -3.27 3.03
N LEU A 13 -16.43 -4.52 2.62
CA LEU A 13 -16.55 -4.88 1.20
C LEU A 13 -17.77 -4.25 0.52
N ILE A 14 -18.90 -4.12 1.22
CA ILE A 14 -20.09 -3.44 0.69
C ILE A 14 -19.82 -1.94 0.49
N PHE A 15 -19.12 -1.31 1.42
CA PHE A 15 -18.83 0.12 1.38
C PHE A 15 -17.67 0.49 0.44
N TYR A 16 -16.95 -0.49 -0.14
CA TYR A 16 -15.87 -0.24 -1.10
C TYR A 16 -16.28 0.70 -2.24
N ILE A 17 -17.32 0.36 -2.99
CA ILE A 17 -17.77 1.16 -4.15
C ILE A 17 -18.28 2.55 -3.72
N PRO A 18 -19.18 2.67 -2.71
CA PRO A 18 -19.60 3.98 -2.20
C PRO A 18 -18.42 4.88 -1.78
N ILE A 19 -17.42 4.34 -1.08
CA ILE A 19 -16.25 5.10 -0.64
C ILE A 19 -15.41 5.54 -1.85
N CYS A 20 -15.23 4.67 -2.85
CA CYS A 20 -14.52 5.03 -4.09
C CYS A 20 -15.20 6.20 -4.81
N LEU A 21 -16.52 6.16 -4.94
CA LEU A 21 -17.29 7.23 -5.58
C LEU A 21 -17.20 8.54 -4.79
N LEU A 22 -17.33 8.48 -3.46
CA LEU A 22 -17.18 9.65 -2.59
C LEU A 22 -15.80 10.30 -2.74
N LEU A 23 -14.73 9.49 -2.74
CA LEU A 23 -13.37 9.98 -2.97
C LEU A 23 -13.19 10.55 -4.36
N TRP A 24 -13.71 9.89 -5.39
CA TRP A 24 -13.66 10.37 -6.76
C TRP A 24 -14.31 11.75 -6.92
N PHE A 25 -15.55 11.93 -6.43
CA PHE A 25 -16.22 13.24 -6.41
C PHE A 25 -15.41 14.30 -5.65
N SER A 26 -14.85 13.93 -4.50
CA SER A 26 -14.04 14.85 -3.68
C SER A 26 -12.72 15.23 -4.35
N THR A 27 -12.14 14.32 -5.15
CA THR A 27 -10.86 14.53 -5.84
C THR A 27 -10.96 15.63 -6.88
N TYR A 28 -12.08 15.74 -7.62
CA TYR A 28 -12.30 16.88 -8.53
C TYR A 28 -12.36 18.20 -7.79
N GLY A 29 -13.08 18.26 -6.66
CA GLY A 29 -13.14 19.46 -5.83
C GLY A 29 -11.75 19.88 -5.37
N LEU A 30 -10.96 18.93 -4.89
CA LEU A 30 -9.58 19.17 -4.44
C LEU A 30 -8.68 19.65 -5.58
N ILE A 31 -8.65 18.96 -6.72
CA ILE A 31 -7.79 19.35 -7.86
C ILE A 31 -8.16 20.75 -8.36
N ASN A 32 -9.45 21.03 -8.54
CA ASN A 32 -9.92 22.35 -8.97
C ASN A 32 -9.57 23.47 -7.99
N SER A 33 -9.50 23.16 -6.69
CA SER A 33 -9.14 24.15 -5.67
C SER A 33 -7.63 24.45 -5.60
N ILE A 34 -6.79 23.47 -5.94
CA ILE A 34 -5.33 23.59 -5.86
C ILE A 34 -4.78 24.16 -7.17
N ASP A 35 -5.10 23.50 -8.29
CA ASP A 35 -4.60 23.88 -9.60
C ASP A 35 -5.48 23.27 -10.71
N PRO A 36 -6.44 24.04 -11.27
CA PRO A 36 -7.30 23.57 -12.35
C PRO A 36 -6.54 23.32 -13.66
N GLY A 37 -5.32 23.86 -13.83
CA GLY A 37 -4.46 23.63 -14.99
C GLY A 37 -3.82 22.23 -15.01
N ILE A 38 -3.95 21.44 -13.94
CA ILE A 38 -3.47 20.05 -13.88
C ILE A 38 -4.03 19.20 -15.03
N TYR A 39 -5.32 19.37 -15.37
CA TYR A 39 -5.95 18.57 -16.42
C TYR A 39 -5.36 18.84 -17.80
N ILE A 40 -5.06 20.11 -18.07
CA ILE A 40 -4.47 20.55 -19.33
C ILE A 40 -3.03 20.05 -19.42
N ARG A 41 -2.26 20.14 -18.33
CA ARG A 41 -0.91 19.57 -18.27
C ARG A 41 -0.93 18.05 -18.45
N PHE A 42 -1.87 17.34 -17.85
CA PHE A 42 -2.05 15.92 -18.07
C PHE A 42 -2.29 15.60 -19.56
N ALA A 43 -3.22 16.32 -20.19
CA ALA A 43 -3.57 16.07 -21.58
C ALA A 43 -2.47 16.49 -22.58
N THR A 44 -1.56 17.41 -22.19
CA THR A 44 -0.50 17.96 -23.05
C THR A 44 0.92 17.49 -22.69
N GLU A 45 1.09 16.51 -21.79
CA GLU A 45 2.42 16.07 -21.31
C GLU A 45 3.23 17.16 -20.63
N ASN A 46 2.55 17.99 -19.83
CA ASN A 46 3.11 19.13 -19.12
C ASN A 46 3.66 20.25 -20.02
N LYS A 47 3.36 20.25 -21.32
CA LYS A 47 3.81 21.29 -22.24
C LYS A 47 3.09 22.62 -22.01
N TYR A 48 1.81 22.58 -21.65
CA TYR A 48 0.98 23.79 -21.55
C TYR A 48 0.16 23.80 -20.26
N HIS A 49 0.03 24.99 -19.68
CA HIS A 49 -0.78 25.23 -18.48
C HIS A 49 -2.23 25.59 -18.84
N ASP A 50 -2.41 26.35 -19.93
CA ASP A 50 -3.69 26.85 -20.41
C ASP A 50 -4.20 26.07 -21.63
N ASP A 51 -5.50 26.14 -21.89
CA ASP A 51 -6.13 25.41 -22.99
C ASP A 51 -5.69 26.00 -24.34
N ILE A 52 -4.74 25.31 -24.98
CA ILE A 52 -4.13 25.70 -26.25
C ILE A 52 -4.89 25.22 -27.49
N PHE A 53 -6.03 24.54 -27.33
CA PHE A 53 -6.80 24.01 -28.46
C PHE A 53 -8.21 24.62 -28.57
N PHE A 54 -8.87 24.86 -27.44
CA PHE A 54 -10.29 25.22 -27.39
C PHE A 54 -10.60 26.45 -26.51
N SER A 55 -9.60 27.25 -26.14
CA SER A 55 -9.88 28.47 -25.37
C SER A 55 -10.75 29.47 -26.15
N LYS A 56 -11.46 30.34 -25.42
CA LYS A 56 -12.30 31.40 -26.00
C LYS A 56 -11.50 32.31 -26.94
N GLU A 57 -10.25 32.59 -26.61
CA GLU A 57 -9.37 33.43 -27.42
C GLU A 57 -9.04 32.76 -28.77
N ILE A 58 -8.71 31.46 -28.74
CA ILE A 58 -8.42 30.68 -29.95
C ILE A 58 -9.68 30.59 -30.82
N ASN A 59 -10.83 30.28 -30.22
CA ASN A 59 -12.08 30.23 -30.97
C ASN A 59 -12.42 31.58 -31.61
N GLY A 60 -12.21 32.70 -30.90
CA GLY A 60 -12.40 34.05 -31.45
C GLY A 60 -11.54 34.33 -32.69
N LYS A 61 -10.30 33.80 -32.73
CA LYS A 61 -9.36 34.00 -33.85
C LYS A 61 -9.56 33.00 -34.99
N THR A 62 -9.95 31.77 -34.69
CA THR A 62 -9.90 30.64 -35.65
C THR A 62 -11.27 30.10 -36.03
N LYS A 63 -12.32 30.43 -35.27
CA LYS A 63 -13.70 29.94 -35.45
C LYS A 63 -13.78 28.41 -35.51
N ILE A 64 -12.99 27.74 -34.67
CA ILE A 64 -12.93 26.28 -34.63
C ILE A 64 -14.28 25.66 -34.21
N TYR A 65 -15.00 26.27 -33.27
CA TYR A 65 -16.32 25.77 -32.88
C TYR A 65 -17.34 25.89 -34.01
N ASP A 66 -17.32 26.95 -34.81
CA ASP A 66 -18.19 27.08 -35.99
C ASP A 66 -17.94 25.94 -36.98
N THR A 67 -16.66 25.61 -37.21
CA THR A 67 -16.25 24.52 -38.11
C THR A 67 -16.79 23.18 -37.61
N ILE A 68 -16.71 22.94 -36.29
CA ILE A 68 -17.21 21.71 -35.65
C ILE A 68 -18.75 21.66 -35.71
N ASN A 69 -19.43 22.77 -35.36
CA ASN A 69 -20.89 22.87 -35.35
C ASN A 69 -21.48 22.65 -36.74
N GLN A 70 -20.91 23.27 -37.78
CA GLN A 70 -21.34 23.09 -39.16
C GLN A 70 -21.17 21.65 -39.64
N THR A 71 -20.08 20.98 -39.24
CA THR A 71 -19.80 19.59 -39.61
C THR A 71 -20.76 18.61 -38.93
N LEU A 72 -21.13 18.87 -37.67
CA LEU A 72 -21.92 17.96 -36.85
C LEU A 72 -23.42 18.30 -36.82
N GLY A 73 -23.88 19.26 -37.62
CA GLY A 73 -25.29 19.56 -37.82
C GLY A 73 -25.92 20.42 -36.72
N ASN A 74 -25.22 21.46 -36.24
CA ASN A 74 -25.73 22.45 -35.29
C ASN A 74 -26.26 21.89 -33.96
N LYS A 75 -25.62 20.84 -33.42
CA LYS A 75 -25.65 20.65 -31.97
C LYS A 75 -24.77 21.75 -31.38
N ASP A 76 -25.30 22.62 -30.53
CA ASP A 76 -24.50 23.62 -29.83
C ASP A 76 -23.43 22.90 -29.01
N VAL A 77 -22.23 22.78 -29.57
CA VAL A 77 -21.05 22.25 -28.89
C VAL A 77 -20.74 23.12 -27.66
N ASP A 78 -21.10 24.40 -27.72
CA ASP A 78 -21.06 25.38 -26.62
C ASP A 78 -22.09 25.11 -25.51
N SER A 79 -23.16 24.33 -25.77
CA SER A 79 -24.18 23.96 -24.77
C SER A 79 -23.81 22.75 -23.92
N ILE A 80 -22.72 22.04 -24.27
CA ILE A 80 -22.26 20.89 -23.51
C ILE A 80 -21.49 21.37 -22.27
N ASN A 81 -22.19 21.47 -21.14
CA ASN A 81 -21.64 21.98 -19.87
C ASN A 81 -20.42 21.21 -19.34
N ASN A 82 -20.26 19.94 -19.71
CA ASN A 82 -19.15 19.09 -19.27
C ASN A 82 -18.10 18.94 -20.39
N LYS A 83 -16.89 19.46 -20.15
CA LYS A 83 -15.76 19.37 -21.09
C LYS A 83 -15.43 17.93 -21.49
N GLN A 84 -15.51 16.97 -20.57
CA GLN A 84 -15.24 15.56 -20.88
C GLN A 84 -16.30 14.95 -21.78
N ALA A 85 -17.58 15.30 -21.57
CA ALA A 85 -18.65 14.88 -22.47
C ALA A 85 -18.51 15.49 -23.87
N LEU A 86 -18.08 16.75 -23.93
CA LEU A 86 -17.72 17.42 -25.17
C LEU A 86 -16.59 16.68 -25.89
N TYR A 87 -15.47 16.42 -25.21
CA TYR A 87 -14.32 15.74 -25.82
C TYR A 87 -14.65 14.30 -26.24
N ALA A 88 -15.43 13.56 -25.45
CA ALA A 88 -15.93 12.24 -25.83
C ALA A 88 -16.76 12.28 -27.11
N TYR A 89 -17.62 13.30 -27.24
CA TYR A 89 -18.42 13.52 -28.44
C TYR A 89 -17.55 13.85 -29.66
N LEU A 90 -16.53 14.70 -29.50
CA LEU A 90 -15.57 15.02 -30.58
C LEU A 90 -14.76 13.78 -30.99
N LEU A 91 -14.31 12.97 -30.02
CA LEU A 91 -13.55 11.75 -30.29
C LEU A 91 -14.36 10.72 -31.07
N LYS A 92 -15.63 10.51 -30.67
CA LYS A 92 -16.56 9.62 -31.38
C LYS A 92 -16.74 10.00 -32.85
N ASN A 93 -16.72 11.31 -33.15
CA ASN A 93 -16.88 11.85 -34.49
C ASN A 93 -15.55 12.20 -35.18
N LYS A 94 -14.39 11.77 -34.64
CA LYS A 94 -13.05 12.09 -35.15
C LYS A 94 -12.93 11.95 -36.67
N LYS A 95 -13.44 10.87 -37.26
CA LYS A 95 -13.38 10.62 -38.71
C LYS A 95 -14.08 11.70 -39.54
N LEU A 96 -15.19 12.24 -39.03
CA LEU A 96 -15.96 13.29 -39.71
C LEU A 96 -15.29 14.66 -39.53
N LEU A 97 -14.55 14.87 -38.43
CA LEU A 97 -13.96 16.14 -38.05
C LEU A 97 -12.55 16.37 -38.63
N ILE A 98 -11.78 15.32 -38.92
CA ILE A 98 -10.39 15.47 -39.41
C ILE A 98 -10.33 16.37 -40.67
N ASN A 99 -11.15 16.08 -41.69
CA ASN A 99 -11.10 16.80 -42.96
C ASN A 99 -11.63 18.24 -42.89
N PRO A 100 -12.73 18.53 -42.18
CA PRO A 100 -13.18 19.90 -42.00
C PRO A 100 -12.22 20.76 -41.17
N ILE A 101 -11.63 20.21 -40.11
CA ILE A 101 -10.65 20.94 -39.29
C ILE A 101 -9.38 21.21 -40.10
N SER A 102 -8.90 20.24 -40.89
CA SER A 102 -7.71 20.44 -41.73
C SER A 102 -7.91 21.49 -42.83
N LYS A 103 -9.15 21.73 -43.26
CA LYS A 103 -9.51 22.78 -44.22
C LYS A 103 -9.69 24.16 -43.58
N ASN A 104 -9.73 24.26 -42.25
CA ASN A 104 -9.75 25.55 -41.58
C ASN A 104 -8.33 26.14 -41.56
N GLU A 105 -8.02 26.97 -42.56
CA GLU A 105 -6.69 27.58 -42.74
C GLU A 105 -6.26 28.41 -41.52
N SER A 106 -7.18 29.12 -40.87
CA SER A 106 -6.87 29.95 -39.70
C SER A 106 -6.45 29.10 -38.51
N TYR A 107 -7.14 27.99 -38.27
CA TYR A 107 -6.81 27.07 -37.19
C TYR A 107 -5.54 26.27 -37.47
N MET A 108 -5.35 25.80 -38.71
CA MET A 108 -4.13 25.09 -39.10
C MET A 108 -2.88 25.98 -39.03
N LYS A 109 -2.99 27.26 -39.42
CA LYS A 109 -1.92 28.24 -39.26
C LYS A 109 -1.58 28.47 -37.78
N TYR A 110 -2.59 28.63 -36.94
CA TYR A 110 -2.40 28.75 -35.48
C TYR A 110 -1.67 27.52 -34.90
N LEU A 111 -2.09 26.30 -35.27
CA LEU A 111 -1.43 25.08 -34.80
C LEU A 111 0.04 25.06 -35.22
N GLN A 112 0.35 25.37 -36.48
CA GLN A 112 1.72 25.42 -36.99
C GLN A 112 2.60 26.46 -36.28
N GLU A 113 2.07 27.67 -36.07
CA GLU A 113 2.77 28.75 -35.35
C GLU A 113 3.12 28.36 -33.91
N ASN A 114 2.35 27.45 -33.30
CA ASN A 114 2.58 26.93 -31.95
C ASN A 114 3.30 25.57 -31.92
N ASN A 115 3.85 25.11 -33.06
CA ASN A 115 4.48 23.79 -33.23
C ASN A 115 3.57 22.60 -32.86
N LEU A 116 2.27 22.72 -33.14
CA LEU A 116 1.23 21.72 -32.90
C LEU A 116 0.70 21.16 -34.21
N GLY A 117 0.21 19.92 -34.16
CA GLY A 117 -0.50 19.27 -35.26
C GLY A 117 -1.91 18.79 -34.89
N LEU A 118 -2.65 18.35 -35.90
CA LEU A 118 -3.95 17.69 -35.72
C LEU A 118 -3.85 16.43 -34.86
N ASN A 119 -2.72 15.71 -34.92
CA ASN A 119 -2.50 14.54 -34.08
C ASN A 119 -2.43 14.93 -32.60
N ASP A 120 -1.77 16.04 -32.26
CA ASP A 120 -1.69 16.54 -30.89
C ASP A 120 -3.06 16.96 -30.36
N LEU A 121 -3.88 17.58 -31.20
CA LEU A 121 -5.27 17.91 -30.88
C LEU A 121 -6.08 16.65 -30.52
N PHE A 122 -6.05 15.63 -31.37
CA PHE A 122 -6.83 14.42 -31.10
C PHE A 122 -6.28 13.61 -29.93
N LEU A 123 -4.97 13.64 -29.71
CA LEU A 123 -4.36 13.04 -28.51
C LEU A 123 -4.81 13.78 -27.25
N TYR A 124 -4.86 15.11 -27.28
CA TYR A 124 -5.39 15.93 -26.19
C TYR A 124 -6.85 15.58 -25.89
N ILE A 125 -7.71 15.52 -26.91
CA ILE A 125 -9.13 15.15 -26.79
C ILE A 125 -9.28 13.75 -26.19
N GLU A 126 -8.48 12.78 -26.67
CA GLU A 126 -8.50 11.40 -26.17
C GLU A 126 -8.13 11.32 -24.68
N ARG A 127 -7.07 12.02 -24.27
CA ARG A 127 -6.64 12.07 -22.87
C ARG A 127 -7.65 12.75 -21.98
N MET A 128 -8.20 13.88 -22.40
CA MET A 128 -9.25 14.56 -21.64
C MET A 128 -10.51 13.72 -21.52
N THR A 129 -10.84 12.90 -22.53
CA THR A 129 -11.95 11.94 -22.46
C THR A 129 -11.69 10.85 -21.42
N ASN A 130 -10.45 10.35 -21.34
CA ASN A 130 -10.06 9.28 -20.42
C ASN A 130 -9.72 9.77 -19.00
N LEU A 131 -9.76 11.07 -18.75
CA LEU A 131 -9.40 11.67 -17.47
C LEU A 131 -10.25 11.13 -16.32
N ASP A 132 -11.56 11.03 -16.52
CA ASP A 132 -12.50 10.58 -15.49
C ASP A 132 -12.22 9.13 -15.07
N GLN A 133 -11.99 8.26 -16.04
CA GLN A 133 -11.63 6.87 -15.79
C GLN A 133 -10.25 6.75 -15.13
N THR A 134 -9.29 7.58 -15.53
CA THR A 134 -7.94 7.60 -14.94
C THR A 134 -7.97 7.98 -13.46
N LEU A 135 -8.72 9.04 -13.12
CA LEU A 135 -8.89 9.46 -11.72
C LEU A 135 -9.68 8.44 -10.91
N LEU A 136 -10.72 7.84 -11.51
CA LEU A 136 -11.50 6.80 -10.85
C LEU A 136 -10.65 5.56 -10.55
N ASN A 137 -9.78 5.14 -11.47
CA ASN A 137 -8.82 4.05 -11.25
C ASN A 137 -7.86 4.36 -10.09
N GLY A 138 -7.35 5.60 -10.02
CA GLY A 138 -6.55 6.05 -8.89
C GLY A 138 -7.30 5.95 -7.55
N CYS A 139 -8.58 6.30 -7.53
CA CYS A 139 -9.42 6.18 -6.34
C CYS A 139 -9.65 4.70 -5.97
N PHE A 140 -9.99 3.84 -6.93
CA PHE A 140 -10.15 2.41 -6.72
C PHE A 140 -8.88 1.78 -6.13
N TYR A 141 -7.70 2.20 -6.60
CA TYR A 141 -6.41 1.73 -6.10
C TYR A 141 -6.24 2.10 -4.61
N LEU A 142 -6.44 3.38 -4.28
CA LEU A 142 -6.24 3.88 -2.92
C LEU A 142 -7.18 3.22 -1.91
N VAL A 143 -8.46 3.10 -2.26
CA VAL A 143 -9.45 2.44 -1.38
C VAL A 143 -9.13 0.97 -1.23
N ALA A 144 -8.76 0.29 -2.32
CA ALA A 144 -8.40 -1.14 -2.26
C ALA A 144 -7.19 -1.36 -1.35
N LEU A 145 -6.16 -0.52 -1.48
CA LEU A 145 -4.98 -0.59 -0.62
C LEU A 145 -5.35 -0.35 0.85
N LEU A 146 -6.16 0.66 1.15
CA LEU A 146 -6.60 0.95 2.51
C LEU A 146 -7.39 -0.22 3.12
N GLU A 147 -8.31 -0.82 2.37
CA GLU A 147 -9.05 -1.99 2.82
C GLU A 147 -8.15 -3.20 3.06
N ILE A 148 -7.21 -3.48 2.15
CA ILE A 148 -6.23 -4.56 2.32
C ILE A 148 -5.41 -4.35 3.59
N LEU A 149 -4.97 -3.11 3.84
CA LEU A 149 -4.24 -2.76 5.07
C LEU A 149 -5.12 -2.92 6.33
N LEU A 150 -6.41 -2.59 6.26
CA LEU A 150 -7.36 -2.86 7.35
C LEU A 150 -7.53 -4.36 7.60
N PHE A 151 -7.71 -5.16 6.54
CA PHE A 151 -7.76 -6.62 6.61
C PHE A 151 -6.49 -7.22 7.21
N TYR A 152 -5.34 -6.63 6.90
CA TYR A 152 -4.06 -7.03 7.46
C TYR A 152 -3.93 -6.65 8.95
N PHE A 153 -3.98 -5.36 9.28
CA PHE A 153 -3.66 -4.88 10.63
C PHE A 153 -4.77 -5.16 11.65
N VAL A 154 -6.04 -5.00 11.28
CA VAL A 154 -7.17 -5.15 12.22
C VAL A 154 -7.60 -6.61 12.30
N PHE A 155 -7.79 -7.25 11.16
CA PHE A 155 -8.33 -8.62 11.11
C PHE A 155 -7.26 -9.71 11.13
N HIS A 156 -5.99 -9.38 10.90
CA HIS A 156 -4.87 -10.31 10.88
C HIS A 156 -5.02 -11.40 9.79
N TYR A 157 -5.59 -11.03 8.63
CA TYR A 157 -5.89 -11.96 7.52
C TYR A 157 -4.75 -12.18 6.53
N ARG A 158 -3.49 -12.03 6.97
CA ARG A 158 -2.29 -12.10 6.13
C ARG A 158 -2.30 -13.23 5.08
N ILE A 159 -2.49 -14.48 5.51
CA ILE A 159 -2.48 -15.66 4.60
C ILE A 159 -3.61 -15.59 3.56
N ARG A 160 -4.80 -15.12 3.96
CA ARG A 160 -5.96 -15.03 3.06
C ARG A 160 -5.75 -13.98 1.98
N ILE A 161 -5.13 -12.85 2.33
CA ILE A 161 -4.77 -11.80 1.38
C ILE A 161 -3.78 -12.36 0.35
N TYR A 162 -2.79 -13.16 0.75
CA TYR A 162 -1.87 -13.81 -0.18
C TYR A 162 -2.53 -14.80 -1.14
N ILE A 163 -3.50 -15.58 -0.65
CA ILE A 163 -4.26 -16.52 -1.51
C ILE A 163 -5.05 -15.72 -2.57
N ILE A 164 -5.76 -14.67 -2.15
CA ILE A 164 -6.50 -13.80 -3.07
C ILE A 164 -5.56 -13.15 -4.08
N ALA A 165 -4.39 -12.66 -3.63
CA ALA A 165 -3.37 -12.10 -4.49
C ALA A 165 -2.90 -13.12 -5.53
N ALA A 166 -2.54 -14.34 -5.11
CA ALA A 166 -2.08 -15.38 -6.03
C ALA A 166 -3.13 -15.68 -7.10
N VAL A 167 -4.39 -15.88 -6.70
CA VAL A 167 -5.50 -16.15 -7.64
C VAL A 167 -5.67 -14.99 -8.62
N LEU A 168 -5.71 -13.75 -8.14
CA LEU A 168 -5.92 -12.58 -8.98
C LEU A 168 -4.74 -12.32 -9.92
N TYR A 169 -3.52 -12.55 -9.46
CA TYR A 169 -2.31 -12.44 -10.28
C TYR A 169 -2.29 -13.46 -11.40
N THR A 170 -2.60 -14.72 -11.07
CA THR A 170 -2.72 -15.78 -12.07
C THR A 170 -3.81 -15.45 -13.08
N PHE A 171 -4.99 -15.03 -12.62
CA PHE A 171 -6.10 -14.61 -13.48
C PHE A 171 -5.68 -13.47 -14.42
N SER A 172 -5.09 -12.41 -13.87
CA SER A 172 -4.69 -11.23 -14.63
C SER A 172 -3.63 -11.54 -15.68
N ASN A 173 -2.62 -12.33 -15.32
CA ASN A 173 -1.56 -12.71 -16.25
C ASN A 173 -2.07 -13.67 -17.34
N LEU A 174 -2.91 -14.64 -17.00
CA LEU A 174 -3.55 -15.50 -18.00
C LEU A 174 -4.42 -14.69 -18.96
N ASN A 175 -5.16 -13.71 -18.44
CA ASN A 175 -5.96 -12.82 -19.28
C ASN A 175 -5.08 -12.02 -20.25
N ILE A 176 -3.94 -11.49 -19.80
CA ILE A 176 -2.97 -10.78 -20.65
C ILE A 176 -2.36 -11.72 -21.71
N PHE A 177 -1.86 -12.90 -21.30
CA PHE A 177 -1.23 -13.86 -22.21
C PHE A 177 -2.18 -14.41 -23.27
N THR A 178 -3.48 -14.42 -22.98
CA THR A 178 -4.52 -14.91 -23.89
C THR A 178 -5.22 -13.77 -24.64
N LEU A 179 -4.68 -12.55 -24.60
CA LEU A 179 -5.27 -11.36 -25.25
C LEU A 179 -6.75 -11.16 -24.89
N GLY A 180 -7.13 -11.43 -23.64
CA GLY A 180 -8.48 -11.26 -23.13
C GLY A 180 -9.39 -12.49 -23.25
N ILE A 181 -8.99 -13.54 -23.97
CA ILE A 181 -9.84 -14.73 -24.17
C ILE A 181 -10.17 -15.38 -22.82
N PHE A 182 -9.18 -15.58 -21.96
CA PHE A 182 -9.37 -16.26 -20.69
C PHE A 182 -10.34 -15.52 -19.77
N GLY A 183 -10.20 -14.20 -19.62
CA GLY A 183 -11.13 -13.39 -18.83
C GLY A 183 -12.52 -13.40 -19.44
N ASN A 184 -12.66 -13.30 -20.76
CA ASN A 184 -13.96 -13.30 -21.42
C ASN A 184 -14.77 -14.60 -21.23
N MET A 185 -14.13 -15.74 -20.96
CA MET A 185 -14.85 -16.98 -20.63
C MET A 185 -15.74 -16.88 -19.38
N PHE A 186 -15.45 -15.95 -18.48
CA PHE A 186 -16.21 -15.73 -17.24
C PHE A 186 -17.36 -14.73 -17.41
N TYR A 187 -17.54 -14.13 -18.59
CA TYR A 187 -18.66 -13.22 -18.85
C TYR A 187 -20.03 -13.89 -18.62
N PRO A 188 -20.33 -15.08 -19.16
CA PRO A 188 -21.65 -15.71 -18.95
C PRO A 188 -21.94 -16.01 -17.48
N LEU A 189 -20.91 -16.39 -16.70
CA LEU A 189 -21.04 -16.60 -15.26
C LEU A 189 -21.35 -15.29 -14.52
N SER A 190 -20.70 -14.20 -14.93
CA SER A 190 -20.93 -12.87 -14.34
C SER A 190 -22.32 -12.35 -14.68
N GLU A 191 -22.73 -12.46 -15.94
CA GLU A 191 -24.08 -12.11 -16.42
C GLU A 191 -25.16 -12.91 -15.69
N ALA A 192 -24.98 -14.22 -15.54
CA ALA A 192 -25.89 -15.07 -14.75
C ALA A 192 -25.94 -14.68 -13.27
N TYR A 193 -24.82 -14.28 -12.66
CA TYR A 193 -24.79 -13.83 -11.27
C TYR A 193 -25.56 -12.51 -11.08
N PHE A 194 -25.36 -11.53 -11.96
CA PHE A 194 -26.03 -10.23 -11.85
C PHE A 194 -27.51 -10.29 -12.23
N SER A 195 -27.92 -11.18 -13.12
CA SER A 195 -29.33 -11.36 -13.47
C SER A 195 -30.16 -11.89 -12.30
N LEU A 196 -29.56 -12.63 -11.36
CA LEU A 196 -30.21 -13.02 -10.09
C LEU A 196 -30.64 -11.81 -9.24
N PHE A 197 -30.02 -10.65 -9.44
CA PHE A 197 -30.33 -9.40 -8.74
C PHE A 197 -31.16 -8.43 -9.60
N GLN A 198 -31.76 -8.90 -10.70
CA GLN A 198 -32.54 -8.08 -11.65
C GLN A 198 -31.74 -6.91 -12.25
N ASN A 199 -30.42 -7.05 -12.36
CA ASN A 199 -29.56 -6.04 -12.99
C ASN A 199 -29.21 -6.45 -14.43
N ASP A 200 -29.45 -5.53 -15.39
CA ASP A 200 -29.02 -5.67 -16.78
C ASP A 200 -27.50 -5.51 -16.89
N PHE A 201 -26.77 -6.59 -16.63
CA PHE A 201 -25.32 -6.62 -16.72
C PHE A 201 -24.87 -6.89 -18.16
N LYS A 202 -24.48 -5.83 -18.87
CA LYS A 202 -24.00 -5.90 -20.26
C LYS A 202 -22.51 -6.20 -20.33
N TYR A 203 -22.07 -6.69 -21.50
CA TYR A 203 -20.66 -6.92 -21.80
C TYR A 203 -19.78 -5.68 -21.60
N GLU A 204 -20.28 -4.48 -21.89
CA GLU A 204 -19.57 -3.22 -21.64
C GLU A 204 -19.24 -3.01 -20.14
N ASN A 205 -20.14 -3.41 -19.23
CA ASN A 205 -19.87 -3.33 -17.79
C ASN A 205 -18.78 -4.33 -17.39
N TYR A 206 -18.79 -5.51 -18.00
CA TYR A 206 -17.79 -6.54 -17.76
C TYR A 206 -16.39 -6.13 -18.20
N THR A 207 -16.27 -5.49 -19.37
CA THR A 207 -14.98 -5.01 -19.86
C THR A 207 -14.42 -3.91 -18.97
N ILE A 208 -15.27 -3.06 -18.36
CA ILE A 208 -14.82 -2.10 -17.34
C ILE A 208 -14.23 -2.82 -16.13
N ILE A 209 -14.87 -3.87 -15.63
CA ILE A 209 -14.33 -4.66 -14.50
C ILE A 209 -12.97 -5.27 -14.87
N LEU A 210 -12.86 -5.91 -16.03
CA LEU A 210 -11.62 -6.56 -16.47
C LEU A 210 -10.48 -5.57 -16.74
N ASN A 211 -10.78 -4.40 -17.29
CA ASN A 211 -9.75 -3.45 -17.75
C ASN A 211 -9.43 -2.39 -16.70
N SER A 212 -10.32 -2.14 -15.75
CA SER A 212 -10.17 -1.08 -14.75
C SER A 212 -10.03 -1.65 -13.34
N PHE A 213 -11.02 -2.42 -12.88
CA PHE A 213 -11.05 -2.89 -11.49
C PHE A 213 -9.99 -3.97 -11.21
N VAL A 214 -9.94 -5.03 -12.02
CA VAL A 214 -9.02 -6.16 -11.81
C VAL A 214 -7.55 -5.71 -11.79
N PRO A 215 -7.05 -4.92 -12.77
CA PRO A 215 -5.67 -4.44 -12.74
C PRO A 215 -5.39 -3.56 -11.52
N THR A 216 -6.32 -2.67 -11.20
CA THR A 216 -6.18 -1.74 -10.06
C THR A 216 -6.09 -2.49 -8.73
N PHE A 217 -6.98 -3.47 -8.51
CA PHE A 217 -6.98 -4.29 -7.30
C PHE A 217 -5.73 -5.17 -7.21
N LYS A 218 -5.25 -5.69 -8.36
CA LYS A 218 -3.99 -6.43 -8.47
C LYS A 218 -2.78 -5.58 -8.05
N GLU A 219 -2.68 -4.34 -8.51
CA GLU A 219 -1.58 -3.43 -8.11
C GLU A 219 -1.66 -3.03 -6.63
N ALA A 220 -2.88 -2.85 -6.08
CA ALA A 220 -3.05 -2.62 -4.64
C ALA A 220 -2.55 -3.80 -3.79
N LEU A 221 -2.84 -5.03 -4.22
CA LEU A 221 -2.31 -6.25 -3.58
C LEU A 221 -0.79 -6.33 -3.69
N MET A 222 -0.19 -5.95 -4.82
CA MET A 222 1.28 -5.89 -4.97
C MET A 222 1.90 -4.94 -3.95
N THR A 223 1.31 -3.76 -3.83
CA THR A 223 1.79 -2.71 -2.94
C THR A 223 1.77 -3.21 -1.50
N TYR A 224 0.68 -3.88 -1.11
CA TYR A 224 0.60 -4.56 0.19
C TYR A 224 1.70 -5.63 0.36
N ILE A 225 1.93 -6.48 -0.64
CA ILE A 225 2.96 -7.54 -0.57
C ILE A 225 4.35 -6.94 -0.34
N ILE A 226 4.68 -5.83 -1.03
CA ILE A 226 5.94 -5.11 -0.85
C ILE A 226 6.04 -4.57 0.59
N ILE A 227 4.99 -3.90 1.08
CA ILE A 227 4.95 -3.37 2.45
C ILE A 227 5.12 -4.49 3.49
N ASP A 228 4.40 -5.60 3.34
CA ASP A 228 4.49 -6.74 4.26
C ASP A 228 5.87 -7.39 4.19
N ALA A 229 6.46 -7.58 3.01
CA ALA A 229 7.80 -8.13 2.86
C ALA A 229 8.88 -7.27 3.56
N ILE A 230 8.79 -5.94 3.42
CA ILE A 230 9.67 -5.01 4.13
C ILE A 230 9.45 -5.12 5.64
N GLY A 231 8.19 -5.13 6.09
CA GLY A 231 7.83 -5.29 7.50
C GLY A 231 8.34 -6.61 8.10
N GLN A 232 8.21 -7.72 7.37
CA GLN A 232 8.73 -9.04 7.72
C GLN A 232 10.25 -9.00 7.88
N TYR A 233 10.96 -8.43 6.92
CA TYR A 233 12.41 -8.33 6.95
C TYR A 233 12.90 -7.60 8.22
N TYR A 234 12.30 -6.46 8.56
CA TYR A 234 12.65 -5.74 9.79
C TYR A 234 12.30 -6.53 11.05
N LYS A 235 11.17 -7.22 11.08
CA LYS A 235 10.76 -8.08 12.19
C LYS A 235 11.74 -9.23 12.41
N ASP A 236 12.17 -9.89 11.34
CA ASP A 236 13.09 -11.03 11.39
C ASP A 236 14.52 -10.59 11.73
N LYS A 237 14.95 -9.42 11.23
CA LYS A 237 16.23 -8.81 11.60
C LYS A 237 16.28 -8.51 13.10
N ASN A 238 15.22 -7.89 13.64
CA ASN A 238 15.12 -7.61 15.06
C ASN A 238 15.04 -8.90 15.89
N GLY A 239 14.31 -9.91 15.43
CA GLY A 239 14.25 -11.22 16.07
C GLY A 239 15.62 -11.88 16.16
N ARG A 240 16.37 -11.93 15.05
CA ARG A 240 17.73 -12.48 15.00
C ARG A 240 18.70 -11.74 15.91
N HIS A 241 18.66 -10.40 15.92
CA HIS A 241 19.50 -9.58 16.80
C HIS A 241 19.24 -9.90 18.28
N ILE A 242 17.97 -10.00 18.69
CA ILE A 242 17.60 -10.36 20.07
C ILE A 242 18.06 -11.78 20.40
N SER A 243 17.81 -12.75 19.52
CA SER A 243 18.24 -14.14 19.73
C SER A 243 19.76 -14.25 19.89
N TYR A 244 20.54 -13.50 19.11
CA TYR A 244 22.00 -13.44 19.24
C TYR A 244 22.42 -12.97 20.64
N HIS A 245 21.88 -11.86 21.13
CA HIS A 245 22.19 -11.35 22.47
C HIS A 245 21.82 -12.32 23.59
N ILE A 246 20.66 -12.97 23.49
CA ILE A 246 20.24 -13.98 24.48
C ILE A 246 21.17 -15.19 24.48
N LYS A 247 21.62 -15.67 23.31
CA LYS A 247 22.63 -16.74 23.22
C LYS A 247 23.95 -16.30 23.86
N THR A 248 24.44 -15.11 23.53
CA THR A 248 25.68 -14.57 24.09
C THR A 248 25.62 -14.49 25.62
N ILE A 249 24.51 -13.97 26.16
CA ILE A 249 24.28 -13.93 27.61
C ILE A 249 24.30 -15.35 28.20
N TYR A 250 23.52 -16.27 27.64
CA TYR A 250 23.44 -17.64 28.13
C TYR A 250 24.80 -18.34 28.20
N TYR A 251 25.61 -18.23 27.14
CA TYR A 251 26.94 -18.86 27.10
C TYR A 251 28.02 -18.11 27.89
N SER A 252 27.85 -16.81 28.12
CA SER A 252 28.78 -16.01 28.95
C SER A 252 28.67 -16.31 30.45
N ILE A 253 27.46 -16.65 30.92
CA ILE A 253 27.19 -16.87 32.34
C ILE A 253 28.09 -17.95 32.97
N PRO A 254 28.25 -19.17 32.41
CA PRO A 254 29.18 -20.17 32.95
C PRO A 254 30.62 -19.68 33.08
N ILE A 255 31.10 -18.89 32.11
CA ILE A 255 32.47 -18.36 32.08
C ILE A 255 32.65 -17.35 33.21
N VAL A 256 31.73 -16.39 33.31
CA VAL A 256 31.75 -15.37 34.38
C VAL A 256 31.61 -16.01 35.75
N LEU A 257 30.74 -17.02 35.91
CA LEU A 257 30.61 -17.76 37.17
C LEU A 257 31.90 -18.47 37.57
N LYS A 258 32.64 -19.04 36.61
CA LYS A 258 33.94 -19.68 36.88
C LYS A 258 34.96 -18.67 37.39
N GLU A 259 35.04 -17.50 36.75
CA GLU A 259 35.93 -16.41 37.17
C GLU A 259 35.57 -15.86 38.54
N LEU A 260 34.29 -15.56 38.78
CA LEU A 260 33.82 -15.05 40.07
C LEU A 260 34.09 -16.04 41.20
N LYS A 261 33.85 -17.34 41.00
CA LYS A 261 34.16 -18.38 42.00
C LYS A 261 35.66 -18.52 42.27
N PHE A 262 36.51 -18.31 41.27
CA PHE A 262 37.95 -18.29 41.47
C PHE A 262 38.37 -17.09 42.33
N ILE A 263 37.82 -15.92 42.04
CA ILE A 263 38.09 -14.70 42.81
C ILE A 263 37.57 -14.83 44.24
N ASP A 264 36.37 -15.36 44.46
CA ASP A 264 35.78 -15.58 45.79
C ASP A 264 36.64 -16.49 46.68
N LYS A 265 37.18 -17.58 46.10
CA LYS A 265 38.13 -18.45 46.81
C LYS A 265 39.42 -17.76 47.23
N THR A 266 39.86 -16.77 46.46
CA THR A 266 41.13 -16.07 46.67
C THR A 266 40.95 -14.84 47.57
N ASN A 267 39.80 -14.16 47.47
CA ASN A 267 39.46 -12.99 48.25
C ASN A 267 37.92 -12.84 48.39
N PRO A 268 37.32 -13.44 49.43
CA PRO A 268 35.86 -13.49 49.60
C PRO A 268 35.22 -12.16 50.01
N SER A 269 36.02 -11.18 50.44
CA SER A 269 35.54 -9.85 50.82
C SER A 269 35.31 -8.88 49.65
N ILE A 270 35.65 -9.28 48.43
CA ILE A 270 35.53 -8.41 47.25
C ILE A 270 34.06 -8.07 46.95
N CYS A 271 33.84 -6.80 46.62
CA CYS A 271 32.58 -6.33 46.05
C CYS A 271 32.72 -6.15 44.54
N VAL A 272 31.81 -6.75 43.79
CA VAL A 272 31.73 -6.69 42.33
C VAL A 272 30.84 -5.52 41.93
N LYS A 273 31.41 -4.55 41.19
CA LYS A 273 30.67 -3.40 40.65
C LYS A 273 30.04 -3.69 39.28
N LYS A 274 30.69 -4.51 38.47
CA LYS A 274 30.25 -4.82 37.10
C LYS A 274 30.67 -6.21 36.70
N VAL A 275 29.76 -6.91 36.01
CA VAL A 275 30.04 -8.17 35.30
C VAL A 275 29.88 -7.93 33.80
N LYS A 276 30.66 -8.66 32.99
CA LYS A 276 30.64 -8.52 31.52
C LYS A 276 29.47 -9.30 30.90
N ILE A 277 28.25 -8.99 31.34
CA ILE A 277 27.00 -9.59 30.87
C ILE A 277 25.98 -8.47 30.66
N GLU A 278 25.38 -8.42 29.47
CA GLU A 278 24.42 -7.37 29.11
C GLU A 278 22.99 -7.72 29.58
N PHE A 279 22.77 -7.68 30.89
CA PHE A 279 21.47 -8.03 31.49
C PHE A 279 20.29 -7.14 31.03
N SER A 280 20.55 -5.96 30.45
CA SER A 280 19.54 -5.10 29.84
C SER A 280 18.79 -5.80 28.70
N TYR A 281 19.49 -6.53 27.85
CA TYR A 281 18.88 -7.29 26.75
C TYR A 281 18.04 -8.46 27.29
N LEU A 282 18.54 -9.18 28.30
CA LEU A 282 17.78 -10.25 28.95
C LEU A 282 16.49 -9.73 29.58
N LEU A 283 16.54 -8.60 30.31
CA LEU A 283 15.37 -7.97 30.90
C LEU A 283 14.34 -7.59 29.83
N SER A 284 14.79 -6.99 28.73
CA SER A 284 13.90 -6.60 27.62
C SER A 284 13.21 -7.81 26.97
N TYR A 285 13.92 -8.93 26.84
CA TYR A 285 13.40 -10.18 26.28
C TYR A 285 12.39 -10.84 27.22
N CYS A 286 12.66 -10.87 28.52
CA CYS A 286 11.76 -11.43 29.52
C CYS A 286 10.42 -10.66 29.56
N LYS A 287 10.47 -9.32 29.52
CA LYS A 287 9.27 -8.46 29.49
C LYS A 287 8.37 -8.68 28.27
N ARG A 288 8.94 -9.11 27.14
CA ARG A 288 8.18 -9.44 25.92
C ARG A 288 7.54 -10.82 25.96
N ASN A 289 8.04 -11.73 26.79
CA ASN A 289 7.61 -13.13 26.88
C ASN A 289 6.92 -13.43 28.22
N LYS A 290 5.95 -12.59 28.61
CA LYS A 290 5.26 -12.65 29.91
C LYS A 290 4.52 -13.95 30.21
N ARG A 291 4.35 -14.86 29.24
CA ARG A 291 3.67 -16.15 29.45
C ARG A 291 4.59 -17.24 30.00
N ASP A 292 5.91 -17.04 29.94
CA ASP A 292 6.88 -17.99 30.48
C ASP A 292 7.17 -17.65 31.95
N ILE A 293 6.78 -18.55 32.85
CA ILE A 293 6.90 -18.38 34.31
C ILE A 293 8.37 -18.16 34.72
N TYR A 294 9.31 -18.86 34.09
CA TYR A 294 10.74 -18.71 34.40
C TYR A 294 11.26 -17.33 34.00
N LEU A 295 10.76 -16.77 32.90
CA LEU A 295 11.13 -15.41 32.47
C LEU A 295 10.50 -14.33 33.36
N GLN A 296 9.34 -14.57 33.94
CA GLN A 296 8.77 -13.67 34.95
C GLN A 296 9.66 -13.61 36.20
N GLU A 297 10.13 -14.76 36.67
CA GLU A 297 11.04 -14.83 37.81
C GLU A 297 12.39 -14.16 37.51
N ILE A 298 12.96 -14.36 36.32
CA ILE A 298 14.15 -13.64 35.87
C ILE A 298 13.90 -12.13 35.82
N THR A 299 12.72 -11.70 35.34
CA THR A 299 12.35 -10.27 35.32
C THR A 299 12.38 -9.69 36.73
N LYS A 300 11.77 -10.39 37.70
CA LYS A 300 11.77 -9.97 39.11
C LYS A 300 13.19 -9.85 39.68
N LEU A 301 14.02 -10.88 39.47
CA LEU A 301 15.42 -10.89 39.93
C LEU A 301 16.25 -9.74 39.33
N LEU A 302 16.07 -9.45 38.04
CA LEU A 302 16.77 -8.38 37.34
C LEU A 302 16.26 -6.98 37.74
N GLU A 303 14.98 -6.83 38.06
CA GLU A 303 14.41 -5.56 38.52
C GLU A 303 14.81 -5.25 39.96
N GLU A 304 14.77 -6.23 40.86
CA GLU A 304 15.22 -6.10 42.25
C GLU A 304 16.72 -5.75 42.35
N ASN A 305 17.51 -6.16 41.36
CA ASN A 305 18.97 -5.94 41.34
C ASN A 305 19.42 -5.01 40.19
N ARG A 306 18.52 -4.13 39.71
CA ARG A 306 18.75 -3.29 38.53
C ARG A 306 19.93 -2.34 38.68
N GLU A 307 20.08 -1.72 39.85
CA GLU A 307 21.15 -0.77 40.14
C GLU A 307 22.53 -1.42 40.01
N THR A 308 22.67 -2.65 40.49
CA THR A 308 23.92 -3.42 40.46
C THR A 308 24.18 -4.06 39.08
N LEU A 309 23.20 -4.80 38.54
CA LEU A 309 23.40 -5.63 37.34
C LEU A 309 23.29 -4.87 36.02
N ILE A 310 22.57 -3.75 35.97
CA ILE A 310 22.27 -3.03 34.73
C ILE A 310 22.83 -1.61 34.74
N GLN A 311 22.61 -0.86 35.82
CA GLN A 311 23.08 0.53 35.91
C GLN A 311 24.52 0.65 36.43
N HIS A 312 25.03 -0.39 37.10
CA HIS A 312 26.36 -0.43 37.70
C HIS A 312 26.65 0.74 38.67
N SER A 313 25.60 1.26 39.31
CA SER A 313 25.67 2.35 40.28
C SER A 313 26.07 1.85 41.67
N THR A 314 25.76 0.59 41.99
CA THR A 314 26.04 -0.06 43.26
C THR A 314 26.92 -1.29 43.07
N SER A 315 27.70 -1.64 44.10
CA SER A 315 28.48 -2.88 44.14
C SER A 315 27.83 -3.93 45.04
N MET A 316 28.05 -5.20 44.73
CA MET A 316 27.51 -6.33 45.50
C MET A 316 28.63 -7.27 45.93
N ASN A 317 28.54 -7.82 47.13
CA ASN A 317 29.49 -8.84 47.58
C ASN A 317 29.57 -10.00 46.57
N ILE A 318 30.78 -10.49 46.30
CA ILE A 318 31.04 -11.47 45.25
C ILE A 318 30.23 -12.77 45.43
N LYS A 319 30.02 -13.23 46.67
CA LYS A 319 29.20 -14.41 46.96
C LYS A 319 27.74 -14.21 46.57
N LEU A 320 27.15 -13.07 46.92
CA LEU A 320 25.78 -12.72 46.53
C LEU A 320 25.65 -12.57 45.02
N MET A 321 26.66 -12.02 44.35
CA MET A 321 26.70 -11.90 42.89
C MET A 321 26.70 -13.29 42.22
N ILE A 322 27.52 -14.23 42.72
CA ILE A 322 27.55 -15.62 42.25
C ILE A 322 26.18 -16.26 42.41
N GLU A 323 25.59 -16.21 43.60
CA GLU A 323 24.27 -16.81 43.88
C GLU A 323 23.17 -16.24 42.98
N LEU A 324 23.18 -14.92 42.75
CA LEU A 324 22.22 -14.24 41.89
C LEU A 324 22.36 -14.68 40.43
N ILE A 325 23.59 -14.71 39.89
CA ILE A 325 23.84 -15.13 38.52
C ILE A 325 23.52 -16.62 38.34
N GLU A 326 23.79 -17.47 39.32
CA GLU A 326 23.40 -18.89 39.31
C GLU A 326 21.89 -19.08 39.27
N LYS A 327 21.15 -18.33 40.09
CA LYS A 327 19.68 -18.33 40.08
C LYS A 327 19.15 -17.91 38.71
N ILE A 328 19.67 -16.83 38.14
CA ILE A 328 19.30 -16.40 36.78
C ILE A 328 19.60 -17.51 35.76
N HIS A 329 20.79 -18.10 35.80
CA HIS A 329 21.18 -19.16 34.86
C HIS A 329 20.29 -20.40 34.96
N SER A 330 19.97 -20.84 36.18
CA SER A 330 19.09 -21.97 36.43
C SER A 330 17.71 -21.75 35.79
N LYS A 331 17.13 -20.56 36.01
CA LYS A 331 15.84 -20.19 35.39
C LYS A 331 15.95 -20.07 33.87
N MET A 332 17.08 -19.60 33.34
CA MET A 332 17.32 -19.58 31.90
C MET A 332 17.31 -20.98 31.29
N LYS A 333 17.94 -21.96 31.94
CA LYS A 333 17.93 -23.38 31.51
C LYS A 333 16.53 -24.00 31.53
N SER A 334 15.70 -23.60 32.50
CA SER A 334 14.34 -24.12 32.63
C SER A 334 13.33 -23.46 31.68
N SER A 335 13.62 -22.27 31.15
CA SER A 335 12.73 -21.55 30.24
C SER A 335 12.60 -22.25 28.87
N PRO A 336 11.39 -22.68 28.46
CA PRO A 336 11.14 -23.20 27.12
C PRO A 336 11.49 -22.19 26.02
N LYS A 337 11.27 -20.89 26.28
CA LYS A 337 11.56 -19.82 25.32
C LYS A 337 13.05 -19.60 25.11
N ILE A 338 13.86 -19.67 26.17
CA ILE A 338 15.32 -19.57 26.04
C ILE A 338 15.88 -20.84 25.37
N ASN A 339 15.38 -22.01 25.74
CA ASN A 339 15.78 -23.27 25.09
C ASN A 339 15.47 -23.29 23.59
N GLN A 340 14.34 -22.69 23.17
CA GLN A 340 14.02 -22.53 21.75
C GLN A 340 15.06 -21.64 21.04
N VAL A 341 15.43 -20.51 21.65
CA VAL A 341 16.42 -19.58 21.10
C VAL A 341 17.82 -20.20 21.02
N ILE A 342 18.21 -21.04 21.98
CA ILE A 342 19.52 -21.70 21.98
C ILE A 342 19.61 -22.77 20.90
N LYS A 343 18.51 -23.51 20.66
CA LYS A 343 18.45 -24.63 19.70
C LYS A 343 18.26 -24.19 18.24
N SER A 344 17.59 -23.07 18.00
CA SER A 344 17.54 -22.40 16.69
C SER A 344 18.88 -21.76 16.38
#